data_AF-R6BDW1-F1
#
_entry.id   AF-R6BDW1-F1
#
_cell.length_a   1.000
_cell.length_b   1.000
_cell.length_c   1.000
_cell.angle_alpha   90.00
_cell.angle_beta   90.00
_cell.angle_gamma   90.00
#
_symmetry.space_group_name_H-M   'P 1'
#
loop_
_entity.id
_entity.type
_entity.pdbx_description
1 polymer ?
#
loop_
_entity_poly.entity_id
_entity_poly.type
_entity_poly.pdbx_seq_one_letter_code
_entity_poly.pdbx_strand_id
1 'polypeptide(L)'
;MWCAAFVYYCCIQAGFSIPYSPQECRSCSLAGCGGWEEFAQGDKRIAYYDGQQAIRDADFVWQEGDILLYDRVFINREHDHIGILLKLEEEKLVVAEGNVGDTNCSGVVRREKDEHIRAIIRIPDGFIYE
;
A
#
# COMPACT_ATOMS: atom_id res chain seq x y z
N MET A 1 -11.47 -5.22 -5.19
CA MET A 1 -10.72 -4.96 -6.45
C MET A 1 -10.55 -3.48 -6.78
N TRP A 2 -11.14 -2.54 -6.01
CA TRP A 2 -11.08 -1.10 -6.33
C TRP A 2 -9.96 -0.34 -5.59
N CYS A 3 -9.60 -0.76 -4.37
CA CYS A 3 -8.53 -0.13 -3.58
C CYS A 3 -7.15 -0.19 -4.25
N ALA A 4 -6.72 -1.36 -4.71
CA ALA A 4 -5.44 -1.53 -5.40
C ALA A 4 -5.39 -0.80 -6.76
N ALA A 5 -6.51 -0.78 -7.51
CA ALA A 5 -6.61 -0.01 -8.75
C ALA A 5 -6.48 1.51 -8.50
N PHE A 6 -7.04 2.02 -7.40
CA PHE A 6 -6.85 3.40 -6.97
C PHE A 6 -5.39 3.72 -6.62
N VAL A 7 -4.73 2.85 -5.84
CA VAL A 7 -3.29 3.03 -5.51
C VAL A 7 -2.43 3.00 -6.78
N TYR A 8 -2.71 2.08 -7.70
CA TYR A 8 -2.04 2.04 -9.01
C TYR A 8 -2.22 3.35 -9.77
N TYR A 9 -3.46 3.85 -9.87
CA TYR A 9 -3.75 5.12 -10.51
C TYR A 9 -2.96 6.28 -9.87
N CYS A 10 -2.94 6.37 -8.54
CA CYS A 10 -2.16 7.38 -7.82
C CYS A 10 -0.67 7.29 -8.13
N CYS A 11 -0.10 6.08 -8.20
CA CYS A 11 1.30 5.88 -8.56
C CYS A 11 1.63 6.41 -9.97
N ILE A 12 0.76 6.12 -10.95
CA ILE A 12 0.93 6.63 -12.32
C ILE A 12 0.80 8.16 -12.35
N GLN A 13 -0.16 8.73 -11.61
CA GLN A 13 -0.33 10.20 -11.54
C GLN A 13 0.85 10.89 -10.84
N ALA A 14 1.50 10.22 -9.88
CA ALA A 14 2.71 10.71 -9.22
C ALA A 14 3.96 10.66 -10.13
N GLY A 15 3.86 10.05 -11.32
CA GLY A 15 4.94 9.99 -12.30
C GLY A 15 5.77 8.71 -12.27
N PHE A 16 5.37 7.70 -11.48
CA PHE A 16 6.02 6.40 -11.55
C PHE A 16 5.68 5.70 -12.87
N SER A 17 6.67 5.05 -13.48
CA SER A 17 6.47 4.20 -14.64
C SER A 17 6.46 2.74 -14.20
N ILE A 18 5.27 2.20 -13.94
CA ILE A 18 5.07 0.83 -13.45
C ILE A 18 4.06 0.16 -14.38
N PRO A 19 4.32 -1.03 -14.93
CA PRO A 19 3.33 -1.74 -15.74
C PRO A 19 2.16 -2.18 -14.87
N TYR A 20 1.02 -2.45 -15.49
CA TYR A 20 -0.14 -3.01 -14.81
C TYR A 20 0.16 -4.35 -14.10
N SER A 21 1.04 -5.16 -14.68
CA SER A 21 1.44 -6.47 -14.15
C SER A 21 2.94 -6.67 -14.34
N PRO A 22 3.78 -6.20 -13.39
CA PRO A 22 5.19 -6.54 -13.31
C PRO A 22 5.42 -8.07 -13.37
N GLN A 23 6.59 -8.50 -13.85
CA GLN A 23 6.96 -9.93 -13.91
C GLN A 23 7.00 -10.58 -12.51
N GLU A 24 7.27 -9.79 -11.48
CA GLU A 24 7.28 -10.19 -10.08
C GLU A 24 5.89 -10.62 -9.60
N CYS A 25 4.82 -10.07 -10.17
CA CYS A 25 3.44 -10.42 -9.86
C CYS A 25 3.12 -11.84 -10.36
N ARG A 26 2.82 -12.75 -9.44
CA ARG A 26 2.51 -14.16 -9.69
C ARG A 26 1.06 -14.51 -9.44
N SER A 27 0.47 -14.01 -8.36
CA SER A 27 -0.91 -14.34 -7.99
C SER A 27 -1.93 -13.46 -8.68
N CYS A 28 -1.64 -12.16 -8.84
CA CYS A 28 -2.50 -11.18 -9.48
C CYS A 28 -1.69 -9.95 -9.92
N SER A 29 -2.25 -9.14 -10.83
CA SER A 29 -1.66 -7.85 -11.23
C SER A 29 -1.74 -6.81 -10.10
N LEU A 30 -1.24 -5.58 -10.35
CA LEU A 30 -1.36 -4.46 -9.41
C LEU A 30 -2.81 -3.93 -9.23
N ALA A 31 -3.80 -4.53 -9.89
CA ALA A 31 -5.22 -4.33 -9.54
C ALA A 31 -5.67 -5.18 -8.33
N GLY A 32 -4.82 -6.09 -7.86
CA GLY A 32 -5.02 -6.87 -6.64
C GLY A 32 -3.97 -6.54 -5.57
N CYS A 33 -4.37 -6.56 -4.31
CA CYS A 33 -3.50 -6.24 -3.18
C CYS A 33 -2.28 -7.18 -3.07
N GLY A 34 -2.46 -8.48 -3.39
CA GLY A 34 -1.37 -9.46 -3.38
C GLY A 34 -0.25 -9.16 -4.37
N GLY A 35 -0.59 -8.63 -5.56
CA GLY A 35 0.38 -8.28 -6.58
C GLY A 35 1.35 -7.17 -6.14
N TRP A 36 0.90 -6.25 -5.28
CA TRP A 36 1.75 -5.20 -4.71
C TRP A 36 2.81 -5.76 -3.76
N GLU A 37 2.45 -6.73 -2.92
CA GLU A 37 3.41 -7.40 -2.04
C GLU A 37 4.44 -8.18 -2.85
N GLU A 38 3.98 -8.98 -3.82
CA GLU A 38 4.86 -9.75 -4.69
C GLU A 38 5.83 -8.85 -5.47
N PHE A 39 5.32 -7.73 -5.98
CA PHE A 39 6.14 -6.75 -6.67
C PHE A 39 7.21 -6.14 -5.76
N ALA A 40 6.82 -5.68 -4.57
CA ALA A 40 7.75 -5.08 -3.61
C ALA A 40 8.80 -6.06 -3.07
N GLN A 41 8.44 -7.34 -2.90
CA GLN A 41 9.37 -8.39 -2.48
C GLN A 41 10.29 -8.85 -3.62
N GLY A 42 9.81 -8.79 -4.88
CA GLY A 42 10.53 -9.24 -6.05
C GLY A 42 11.56 -8.22 -6.58
N ASP A 43 11.24 -6.93 -6.53
CA ASP A 43 12.12 -5.86 -6.99
C ASP A 43 12.90 -5.23 -5.82
N LYS A 44 14.21 -5.50 -5.77
CA LYS A 44 15.12 -5.05 -4.70
C LYS A 44 15.27 -3.53 -4.60
N ARG A 45 14.81 -2.77 -5.60
CA ARG A 45 14.83 -1.30 -5.58
C ARG A 45 13.67 -0.74 -4.76
N ILE A 46 12.63 -1.53 -4.52
CA ILE A 46 11.47 -1.18 -3.70
C ILE A 46 11.76 -1.61 -2.27
N ALA A 47 11.55 -0.71 -1.31
CA ALA A 47 11.67 -1.05 0.09
C ALA A 47 10.38 -1.73 0.57
N TYR A 48 10.54 -2.86 1.25
CA TYR A 48 9.47 -3.64 1.84
C TYR A 48 9.74 -3.80 3.33
N TYR A 49 8.78 -3.37 4.16
CA TYR A 49 8.85 -3.49 5.60
C TYR A 49 7.68 -4.34 6.13
N ASP A 50 7.97 -5.22 7.07
CA ASP A 50 6.94 -5.93 7.83
C ASP A 50 6.17 -4.93 8.70
N GLY A 51 4.85 -4.89 8.56
CA GLY A 51 4.00 -3.90 9.25
C GLY A 51 4.02 -4.07 10.77
N GLN A 52 4.09 -5.31 11.23
CA GLN A 52 4.09 -5.63 12.66
C GLN A 52 5.41 -5.25 13.32
N GLN A 53 6.52 -5.43 12.61
CA GLN A 53 7.82 -4.94 13.04
C GLN A 53 7.86 -3.41 13.06
N ALA A 54 7.37 -2.75 12.01
CA ALA A 54 7.32 -1.30 11.93
C ALA A 54 6.49 -0.64 13.04
N ILE A 55 5.39 -1.27 13.46
CA ILE A 55 4.56 -0.78 14.59
C ILE A 55 5.31 -0.88 15.92
N ARG A 56 6.05 -1.96 16.15
CA ARG A 56 6.78 -2.18 17.41
C ARG A 56 8.09 -1.39 17.50
N ASP A 57 8.62 -0.97 16.37
CA ASP A 57 9.86 -0.24 16.28
C ASP A 57 9.62 1.26 16.46
N ALA A 58 10.01 1.80 17.62
CA ALA A 58 9.88 3.22 17.94
C ALA A 58 10.73 4.12 17.04
N ASP A 59 11.78 3.57 16.40
CA ASP A 59 12.67 4.29 15.50
C ASP A 59 12.23 4.17 14.03
N PHE A 60 11.15 3.43 13.74
CA PHE A 60 10.64 3.30 12.38
C PHE A 60 10.10 4.64 11.85
N VAL A 61 10.68 5.08 10.73
CA VAL A 61 10.30 6.33 10.07
C VAL A 61 9.24 6.07 9.00
N TRP A 62 7.99 6.35 9.36
CA TRP A 62 6.87 6.44 8.44
C TRP A 62 7.04 7.64 7.50
N GLN A 63 6.73 7.47 6.21
CA GLN A 63 6.89 8.51 5.21
C GLN A 63 5.60 8.73 4.41
N GLU A 64 5.30 9.99 4.10
CA GLU A 64 4.24 10.32 3.15
C GLU A 64 4.57 9.65 1.80
N GLY A 65 3.56 9.04 1.17
CA GLY A 65 3.74 8.20 -0.02
C GLY A 65 3.95 6.71 0.27
N ASP A 66 4.20 6.32 1.53
CA ASP A 66 4.23 4.90 1.91
C ASP A 66 2.92 4.21 1.54
N ILE A 67 3.02 3.09 0.82
CA ILE A 67 1.86 2.27 0.47
C ILE A 67 1.66 1.26 1.60
N LEU A 68 0.48 1.29 2.20
CA LEU A 68 0.11 0.47 3.34
C LEU A 68 -0.79 -0.65 2.86
N LEU A 69 -0.35 -1.89 3.10
CA LEU A 69 -1.10 -3.10 2.80
C LEU A 69 -1.73 -3.63 4.10
N TYR A 70 -3.01 -4.00 4.04
CA TYR A 70 -3.77 -4.40 5.22
C TYR A 70 -4.37 -5.79 5.09
N ASP A 71 -4.45 -6.45 6.24
CA ASP A 71 -5.19 -7.68 6.46
C ASP A 71 -6.47 -7.42 7.27
N ARG A 72 -7.53 -8.16 6.95
CA ARG A 72 -8.74 -8.31 7.77
C ARG A 72 -9.49 -7.01 8.11
N VAL A 73 -9.55 -6.07 7.16
CA VAL A 73 -10.19 -4.76 7.33
C VAL A 73 -11.62 -4.71 6.77
N PHE A 74 -11.88 -5.30 5.60
CA PHE A 74 -13.20 -5.23 4.94
C PHE A 74 -13.83 -6.60 4.77
N ILE A 75 -13.11 -7.55 4.16
CA ILE A 75 -13.62 -8.92 3.91
C ILE A 75 -13.07 -9.96 4.88
N ASN A 76 -12.30 -9.53 5.88
CA ASN A 76 -11.72 -10.37 6.92
C ASN A 76 -10.77 -11.45 6.35
N ARG A 77 -9.90 -11.07 5.41
CA ARG A 77 -8.92 -11.97 4.77
C ARG A 77 -7.52 -11.38 4.73
N GLU A 78 -6.52 -12.16 4.33
CA GLU A 78 -5.22 -11.60 3.96
C GLU A 78 -5.30 -10.81 2.67
N HIS A 79 -4.42 -9.80 2.52
CA HIS A 79 -4.41 -8.88 1.37
C HIS A 79 -5.77 -8.21 1.14
N ASP A 80 -6.41 -7.80 2.23
CA ASP A 80 -7.78 -7.29 2.24
C ASP A 80 -7.86 -5.91 1.58
N HIS A 81 -6.94 -5.02 1.96
CA HIS A 81 -7.01 -3.61 1.58
C HIS A 81 -5.64 -2.98 1.37
N ILE A 82 -5.63 -1.81 0.74
CA ILE A 82 -4.41 -1.05 0.47
C ILE A 82 -4.71 0.45 0.39
N GLY A 83 -3.76 1.27 0.81
CA GLY A 83 -3.86 2.73 0.79
C GLY A 83 -2.50 3.41 0.74
N ILE A 84 -2.49 4.74 0.58
CA ILE A 84 -1.27 5.56 0.55
C ILE A 84 -1.27 6.49 1.77
N LEU A 85 -0.22 6.44 2.57
CA LEU A 85 -0.03 7.33 3.71
C LEU A 85 0.14 8.77 3.20
N LEU A 86 -0.77 9.66 3.58
CA LEU A 86 -0.70 11.08 3.27
C LEU A 86 -0.03 11.88 4.38
N LYS A 87 -0.23 11.46 5.64
CA LYS A 87 0.28 12.17 6.80
C LYS A 87 0.25 11.29 8.04
N LEU A 88 1.26 11.44 8.88
CA LEU A 88 1.27 10.93 10.25
C LEU A 88 0.62 11.96 11.20
N GLU A 89 -0.47 11.56 11.86
CA GLU A 89 -0.97 12.23 13.07
C GLU A 89 -0.45 11.45 14.30
N GLU A 90 -0.49 12.02 15.51
CA GLU A 90 0.13 11.45 16.73
C GLU A 90 -0.05 9.93 16.84
N GLU A 91 -1.30 9.47 16.89
CA GLU A 91 -1.64 8.04 16.99
C GLU A 91 -2.27 7.46 15.70
N LYS A 92 -2.44 8.26 14.65
CA LYS A 92 -3.23 7.86 13.48
C LYS A 92 -2.49 8.07 12.16
N LEU A 93 -2.82 7.18 11.21
CA LEU A 93 -2.39 7.26 9.83
C LEU A 93 -3.50 7.94 9.03
N VAL A 94 -3.21 9.06 8.38
CA VAL A 94 -4.12 9.68 7.41
C VAL A 94 -3.81 9.09 6.05
N VAL A 95 -4.76 8.35 5.46
CA VAL A 95 -4.51 7.48 4.30
C VAL A 95 -5.48 7.81 3.17
N ALA A 96 -4.96 7.93 1.94
CA ALA A 96 -5.77 7.95 0.72
C ALA A 96 -6.09 6.53 0.28
N GLU A 97 -7.37 6.24 0.08
CA GLU A 97 -7.82 4.89 -0.25
C GLU A 97 -8.92 4.91 -1.30
N GLY A 98 -8.98 3.83 -2.08
CA GLY A 98 -10.16 3.49 -2.88
C GLY A 98 -11.08 2.57 -2.09
N ASN A 99 -12.36 2.51 -2.44
CA ASN A 99 -13.38 1.65 -1.84
C ASN A 99 -13.64 1.94 -0.36
N VAL A 100 -13.57 3.22 0.02
CA VAL A 100 -13.86 3.64 1.37
C VAL A 100 -15.30 3.24 1.72
N GLY A 101 -15.46 2.50 2.82
CA GLY A 101 -16.78 2.04 3.29
C GLY A 101 -17.51 1.10 2.33
N ASP A 102 -16.80 0.40 1.44
CA ASP A 102 -17.38 -0.50 0.43
C ASP A 102 -18.34 0.19 -0.56
N THR A 103 -18.09 1.47 -0.85
CA THR A 103 -18.93 2.30 -1.72
C THR A 103 -18.37 2.49 -3.13
N ASN A 104 -17.23 1.88 -3.47
CA ASN A 104 -16.44 2.15 -4.68
C ASN A 104 -16.04 3.64 -4.85
N CYS A 105 -16.02 4.42 -3.75
CA CYS A 105 -15.51 5.78 -3.75
C CYS A 105 -14.07 5.83 -3.25
N SER A 106 -13.27 6.77 -3.77
CA SER A 106 -12.01 7.15 -3.15
C SER A 106 -12.25 8.17 -2.03
N GLY A 107 -11.42 8.15 -1.00
CA GLY A 107 -11.50 9.10 0.10
C GLY A 107 -10.24 9.13 0.96
N VAL A 108 -10.20 10.11 1.86
CA VAL A 108 -9.18 10.20 2.89
C VAL A 108 -9.76 9.69 4.20
N VAL A 109 -9.10 8.71 4.80
CA VAL A 109 -9.53 8.06 6.05
C VAL A 109 -8.44 8.17 7.11
N ARG A 110 -8.83 7.93 8.36
CA ARG A 110 -7.90 7.78 9.48
C ARG A 110 -7.88 6.32 9.90
N ARG A 111 -6.69 5.74 9.99
CA ARG A 111 -6.48 4.36 10.48
C ARG A 111 -5.59 4.35 11.71
N GLU A 112 -5.81 3.34 12.54
CA GLU A 112 -4.94 3.06 13.68
C GLU A 112 -3.65 2.37 13.20
N LYS A 113 -2.59 2.45 14.02
CA LYS A 113 -1.32 1.72 13.81
C LYS A 113 -1.40 0.37 14.52
N ASP A 114 -2.07 -0.59 13.91
CA ASP A 114 -2.47 -1.83 14.59
C ASP A 114 -2.12 -3.11 13.81
N GLU A 115 -2.53 -4.26 14.34
CA GLU A 115 -2.25 -5.58 13.79
C GLU A 115 -2.74 -5.79 12.34
N HIS A 116 -3.61 -4.92 11.84
CA HIS A 116 -4.12 -5.01 10.48
C HIS A 116 -3.08 -4.55 9.44
N ILE A 117 -2.06 -3.78 9.80
CA ILE A 117 -1.00 -3.39 8.86
C ILE A 117 -0.12 -4.61 8.60
N ARG A 118 -0.25 -5.17 7.40
CA ARG A 118 0.54 -6.31 6.94
C ARG A 118 1.94 -5.87 6.55
N ALA A 119 2.04 -4.86 5.70
CA ALA A 119 3.30 -4.42 5.14
C ALA A 119 3.27 -2.93 4.78
N ILE A 120 4.46 -2.33 4.78
CA ILE A 120 4.71 -1.01 4.20
C ILE A 120 5.60 -1.19 2.97
N ILE A 121 5.16 -0.62 1.86
CA ILE A 121 5.87 -0.61 0.59
C ILE A 121 6.27 0.83 0.28
N ARG A 122 7.56 1.06 0.03
CA ARG A 122 8.09 2.37 -0.32
C ARG A 122 8.81 2.30 -1.66
N ILE A 123 8.18 2.94 -2.65
CA ILE A 123 8.71 3.06 -4.00
C ILE A 123 9.56 4.33 -4.06
N PRO A 124 10.82 4.27 -4.52
CA PRO A 124 11.67 5.44 -4.61
C PRO A 124 11.14 6.44 -5.65
N ASP A 125 11.32 7.73 -5.40
CA ASP A 125 10.91 8.80 -6.32
C ASP A 125 11.46 8.58 -7.74
N GLY A 126 10.61 8.80 -8.73
CA GLY A 126 10.97 8.64 -10.14
C GLY A 126 11.22 7.18 -10.56
N PHE A 127 10.71 6.20 -9.82
CA PHE A 127 10.82 4.79 -10.18
C PHE A 127 10.33 4.50 -11.62
N ILE A 128 11.18 3.81 -12.37
CA ILE A 128 10.89 3.29 -13.71
C ILE A 128 11.13 1.78 -13.71
N TYR A 129 10.11 1.05 -14.08
CA TYR A 129 10.16 -0.38 -14.31
C TYR A 129 10.89 -0.67 -15.63
N GLU A 130 11.85 -1.59 -15.60
CA GLU A 130 12.70 -1.96 -16.75
C GLU A 130 12.30 -3.33 -17.32
#